data_AF-A0AA44IDG1-F1
#
_entry.id   AF-A0AA44IDG1-F1
#
_cell.length_a   1.000
_cell.length_b   1.000
_cell.length_c   1.000
_cell.angle_alpha   90.00
_cell.angle_beta   90.00
_cell.angle_gamma   90.00
#
_symmetry.space_group_name_H-M   'P 1'
#
loop_
_entity.id
_entity.type
_entity.pdbx_description
1 polymer ?
#
loop_
_entity_poly.entity_id
_entity_poly.type
_entity_poly.pdbx_seq_one_letter_code
_entity_poly.pdbx_strand_id
1 'polypeptide(L)'
;RTVDAAEFAVRAVLGQQVSTAAARTHAGRLAAAHGTPVEDPGGGLTHLFPAPEALAGLDPDALALPRSRRATLTTLVGALAEGSLKLGPDSDWDEARAALLALPGFGPWTVEIIAMRALGDPDAFLPTDLGVRRAAAGLALPATPAALTARAAAWRPWRAYAVQYLWATDSHPVNHLPA
;
A
#
# COMPACT_ATOMS: atom_id res chain seq x y z
N ARG A 1 9.29 -5.16 -5.05
CA ARG A 1 9.18 -3.74 -4.65
C ARG A 1 8.40 -2.99 -5.73
N THR A 2 7.72 -1.90 -5.39
CA THR A 2 7.06 -0.97 -6.33
C THR A 2 8.09 -0.15 -7.12
N VAL A 3 7.65 0.49 -8.20
CA VAL A 3 8.46 1.42 -9.01
C VAL A 3 8.49 2.83 -8.40
N ASP A 4 7.37 3.30 -7.84
CA ASP A 4 7.25 4.59 -7.17
C ASP A 4 6.64 4.41 -5.77
N ALA A 5 7.35 4.89 -4.76
CA ALA A 5 7.01 4.69 -3.35
C ALA A 5 5.86 5.62 -2.89
N ALA A 6 5.80 6.84 -3.42
CA ALA A 6 4.76 7.82 -3.09
C ALA A 6 3.40 7.40 -3.68
N GLU A 7 3.37 7.02 -4.95
CA GLU A 7 2.23 6.42 -5.62
C GLU A 7 1.75 5.18 -4.88
N PHE A 8 2.65 4.30 -4.47
CA PHE A 8 2.25 3.12 -3.70
C PHE A 8 1.60 3.50 -2.37
N ALA A 9 2.17 4.44 -1.62
CA ALA A 9 1.60 4.91 -0.37
C ALA A 9 0.19 5.52 -0.57
N VAL A 10 0.00 6.32 -1.62
CA VAL A 10 -1.32 6.86 -1.99
C VAL A 10 -2.29 5.72 -2.30
N ARG A 11 -1.89 4.76 -3.14
CA ARG A 11 -2.71 3.58 -3.48
C ARG A 11 -3.05 2.74 -2.25
N ALA A 12 -2.13 2.62 -1.29
CA ALA A 12 -2.37 1.91 -0.03
C ALA A 12 -3.46 2.59 0.80
N VAL A 13 -3.48 3.92 0.88
CA VAL A 13 -4.54 4.70 1.54
C VAL A 13 -5.88 4.55 0.80
N LEU A 14 -5.88 4.64 -0.53
CA LEU A 14 -7.09 4.44 -1.34
C LEU A 14 -7.69 3.04 -1.17
N GLY A 15 -6.84 2.04 -0.91
CA GLY A 15 -7.23 0.64 -0.69
C GLY A 15 -7.63 0.30 0.75
N GLN A 16 -7.55 1.22 1.71
CA GLN A 16 -7.91 0.95 3.09
C GLN A 16 -9.38 0.52 3.21
N GLN A 17 -9.61 -0.66 3.81
CA GLN A 17 -10.93 -1.22 4.12
C GLN A 17 -11.84 -1.43 2.90
N VAL A 18 -11.28 -1.57 1.69
CA VAL A 18 -12.03 -1.88 0.47
C VAL A 18 -11.43 -3.08 -0.26
N SER A 19 -12.15 -3.61 -1.25
CA SER A 19 -11.61 -4.66 -2.11
C SER A 19 -10.50 -4.14 -3.02
N THR A 20 -9.64 -5.05 -3.50
CA THR A 20 -8.60 -4.74 -4.50
C THR A 20 -9.18 -4.12 -5.78
N ALA A 21 -10.36 -4.58 -6.22
CA ALA A 21 -11.07 -4.02 -7.36
C ALA A 21 -11.56 -2.58 -7.13
N ALA A 22 -12.08 -2.27 -5.93
CA ALA A 22 -12.48 -0.92 -5.56
C ALA A 22 -11.26 0.01 -5.44
N ALA A 23 -10.17 -0.47 -4.82
CA ALA A 23 -8.91 0.27 -4.74
C ALA A 23 -8.36 0.62 -6.12
N ARG A 24 -8.37 -0.34 -7.07
CA ARG A 24 -7.99 -0.13 -8.47
C ARG A 24 -8.86 0.94 -9.14
N THR A 25 -10.17 0.89 -8.92
CA THR A 25 -11.10 1.90 -9.45
C THR A 25 -10.80 3.30 -8.91
N HIS A 26 -10.57 3.43 -7.60
CA HIS A 26 -10.22 4.72 -6.99
C HIS A 26 -8.91 5.28 -7.54
N ALA A 27 -7.86 4.45 -7.63
CA ALA A 27 -6.58 4.86 -8.18
C ALA A 27 -6.70 5.26 -9.67
N GLY A 28 -7.46 4.51 -10.46
CA GLY A 28 -7.70 4.82 -11.87
C GLY A 28 -8.45 6.15 -12.07
N ARG A 29 -9.46 6.43 -11.24
CA ARG A 29 -10.16 7.72 -11.28
C ARG A 29 -9.26 8.89 -10.89
N LEU A 30 -8.42 8.71 -9.87
CA LEU A 30 -7.47 9.74 -9.45
C LEU A 30 -6.46 10.04 -10.57
N ALA A 31 -5.89 9.01 -11.19
CA ALA A 31 -4.96 9.17 -12.31
C ALA A 31 -5.62 9.81 -13.54
N ALA A 32 -6.85 9.42 -13.89
CA ALA A 32 -7.56 10.01 -15.03
C ALA A 32 -7.96 11.48 -14.80
N ALA A 33 -8.27 11.86 -13.56
CA ALA A 33 -8.71 13.21 -13.24
C ALA A 33 -7.56 14.19 -12.97
N HIS A 34 -6.45 13.70 -12.41
CA HIS A 34 -5.37 14.55 -11.90
C HIS A 34 -3.97 14.15 -12.39
N GLY A 35 -3.84 13.03 -13.10
CA GLY A 35 -2.57 12.59 -13.68
C GLY A 35 -2.17 13.39 -14.92
N THR A 36 -0.92 13.25 -15.34
CA THR A 36 -0.40 13.92 -16.54
C THR A 36 -0.65 13.04 -17.76
N PRO A 37 -1.38 13.52 -18.79
CA PRO A 37 -1.60 12.76 -20.03
C PRO A 37 -0.27 12.40 -20.70
N VAL A 38 -0.20 11.22 -21.30
CA VAL A 38 0.95 10.77 -22.08
C VAL A 38 0.53 10.21 -23.43
N GLU A 39 1.39 10.41 -24.42
CA GLU A 39 1.28 9.73 -25.71
C GLU A 39 2.00 8.39 -25.61
N ASP A 40 1.26 7.30 -25.77
CA ASP A 40 1.80 5.94 -25.82
C ASP A 40 1.29 5.23 -27.09
N PRO A 41 1.98 5.40 -28.22
CA PRO A 41 1.57 4.80 -29.49
C PRO A 41 1.59 3.26 -29.48
N GLY A 42 2.36 2.65 -28.57
CA GLY A 42 2.47 1.21 -28.37
C GLY A 42 1.40 0.63 -27.44
N GLY A 43 0.85 1.47 -26.56
CA GLY A 43 -0.54 1.39 -26.09
C GLY A 43 -0.75 1.20 -24.59
N GLY A 44 -1.94 1.62 -24.15
CA GLY A 44 -2.57 1.28 -22.86
C GLY A 44 -2.27 2.26 -21.72
N LEU A 45 -1.12 2.92 -21.72
CA LEU A 45 -0.83 3.99 -20.77
C LEU A 45 -1.46 5.29 -21.24
N THR A 46 -2.33 5.87 -20.42
CA THR A 46 -3.01 7.14 -20.76
C THR A 46 -2.52 8.32 -19.93
N HIS A 47 -2.12 8.07 -18.68
CA HIS A 47 -1.71 9.09 -17.72
C HIS A 47 -0.56 8.57 -16.86
N LEU A 48 0.38 9.45 -16.51
CA LEU A 48 1.24 9.28 -15.35
C LEU A 48 0.41 9.48 -14.08
N PHE A 49 0.78 8.79 -13.00
CA PHE A 49 0.17 9.02 -11.70
C PHE A 49 0.51 10.44 -11.20
N PRO A 50 -0.44 11.17 -10.57
CA PRO A 50 -0.18 12.52 -10.06
C PRO A 50 0.89 12.53 -8.98
N ALA A 51 1.84 13.46 -9.10
CA ALA A 51 2.86 13.70 -8.09
C ALA A 51 2.24 14.21 -6.77
N PRO A 52 2.88 13.98 -5.61
CA PRO A 52 2.38 14.47 -4.31
C PRO A 52 2.07 15.96 -4.30
N GLU A 53 2.88 16.80 -4.95
CA GLU A 53 2.71 18.25 -4.99
C GLU A 53 1.43 18.64 -5.73
N ALA A 54 1.11 17.93 -6.82
CA ALA A 54 -0.13 18.14 -7.56
C ALA A 54 -1.35 17.69 -6.74
N LEU A 55 -1.23 16.59 -6.00
CA LEU A 55 -2.29 16.12 -5.11
C LEU A 55 -2.50 17.05 -3.91
N ALA A 56 -1.44 17.68 -3.39
CA ALA A 56 -1.50 18.57 -2.23
C ALA A 56 -2.29 19.85 -2.52
N GLY A 57 -2.30 20.29 -3.78
CA GLY A 57 -3.08 21.46 -4.23
C GLY A 57 -4.56 21.17 -4.51
N LEU A 58 -5.01 19.92 -4.39
CA LEU A 58 -6.41 19.57 -4.66
C LEU A 58 -7.32 19.96 -3.49
N ASP A 59 -8.53 20.40 -3.82
CA ASP A 59 -9.63 20.43 -2.85
C ASP A 59 -9.98 18.99 -2.44
N PRO A 60 -9.79 18.59 -1.16
CA PRO A 60 -10.14 17.26 -0.71
C PRO A 60 -11.61 16.93 -0.96
N ASP A 61 -12.50 17.93 -0.97
CA ASP A 61 -13.93 17.70 -1.20
C ASP A 61 -14.27 17.26 -2.63
N ALA A 62 -13.38 17.53 -3.60
CA ALA A 62 -13.50 17.02 -4.97
C ALA A 62 -13.23 15.51 -5.08
N LEU A 63 -12.61 14.89 -4.08
CA LEU A 63 -12.30 13.46 -4.08
C LEU A 63 -13.54 12.65 -3.66
N ALA A 64 -13.98 11.74 -4.53
CA ALA A 64 -15.11 10.83 -4.27
C ALA A 64 -14.73 9.70 -3.29
N LEU A 65 -14.40 10.07 -2.05
CA LEU A 65 -13.95 9.19 -0.97
C LEU A 65 -14.65 9.57 0.36
N PRO A 66 -14.78 8.63 1.32
CA PRO A 66 -15.25 8.96 2.66
C PRO A 66 -14.41 10.05 3.33
N ARG A 67 -15.03 10.87 4.20
CA ARG A 67 -14.36 11.99 4.90
C ARG A 67 -13.07 11.57 5.63
N SER A 68 -13.10 10.45 6.34
CA SER A 68 -11.92 9.93 7.05
C SER A 68 -10.77 9.62 6.08
N ARG A 69 -11.05 8.99 4.95
CA ARG A 69 -10.04 8.64 3.94
C ARG A 69 -9.50 9.87 3.22
N ARG A 70 -10.34 10.89 2.99
CA ARG A 70 -9.89 12.21 2.50
C ARG A 70 -8.87 12.81 3.46
N ALA A 71 -9.17 12.85 4.76
CA ALA A 71 -8.23 13.36 5.77
C ALA A 71 -6.92 12.57 5.80
N THR A 72 -6.96 11.24 5.78
CA THR A 72 -5.75 10.38 5.72
C THR A 72 -4.92 10.68 4.47
N LEU A 73 -5.58 10.78 3.31
CA LEU A 73 -4.91 11.05 2.04
C LEU A 73 -4.27 12.44 2.02
N THR A 74 -5.00 13.48 2.44
CA THR A 74 -4.48 14.85 2.53
C THR A 74 -3.27 14.92 3.47
N THR A 75 -3.31 14.22 4.60
CA THR A 75 -2.19 14.17 5.55
C THR A 75 -0.96 13.51 4.93
N LEU A 76 -1.13 12.36 4.28
CA LEU A 76 -0.04 11.66 3.57
C LEU A 76 0.58 12.53 2.48
N VAL A 77 -0.29 13.11 1.64
CA VAL A 77 0.12 13.88 0.47
C VAL A 77 0.86 15.15 0.88
N GLY A 78 0.38 15.86 1.92
CA GLY A 78 1.08 17.02 2.48
C GLY A 78 2.48 16.64 2.98
N ALA A 79 2.59 15.55 3.76
CA ALA A 79 3.87 15.11 4.28
C ALA A 79 4.88 14.71 3.18
N LEU A 80 4.40 14.09 2.10
CA LEU A 80 5.22 13.75 0.94
C LEU A 80 5.66 15.00 0.17
N ALA A 81 4.73 15.92 -0.13
CA ALA A 81 5.00 17.13 -0.90
C ALA A 81 5.93 18.11 -0.16
N GLU A 82 5.84 18.20 1.16
CA GLU A 82 6.74 19.01 1.99
C GLU A 82 8.10 18.33 2.22
N GLY A 83 8.24 17.05 1.86
CA GLY A 83 9.45 16.26 2.09
C GLY A 83 9.70 15.88 3.56
N SER A 84 8.71 16.07 4.44
CA SER A 84 8.76 15.65 5.84
C SER A 84 8.58 14.14 6.00
N LEU A 85 7.96 13.47 5.02
CA LEU A 85 7.96 12.03 4.86
C LEU A 85 8.75 11.64 3.60
N LYS A 86 9.88 10.94 3.77
CA LYS A 86 10.69 10.43 2.67
C LYS A 86 10.50 8.93 2.52
N LEU A 87 9.91 8.51 1.40
CA LEU A 87 9.78 7.10 1.03
C LEU A 87 10.61 6.83 -0.23
N GLY A 88 11.57 5.93 -0.13
CA GLY A 88 12.48 5.65 -1.23
C GLY A 88 13.43 4.49 -0.93
N PRO A 89 14.35 4.19 -1.86
CA PRO A 89 15.35 3.12 -1.69
C PRO A 89 16.26 3.35 -0.50
N ASP A 90 16.56 4.63 -0.27
CA ASP A 90 17.54 5.09 0.71
C ASP A 90 16.89 5.48 2.03
N SER A 91 15.58 5.26 2.18
CA SER A 91 14.87 5.50 3.44
C SER A 91 15.31 4.46 4.47
N ASP A 92 15.66 4.93 5.66
CA ASP A 92 15.74 4.06 6.83
C ASP A 92 14.33 3.50 7.13
N TRP A 93 14.26 2.19 7.32
CA TRP A 93 12.98 1.51 7.50
C TRP A 93 12.31 1.84 8.84
N ASP A 94 13.08 2.01 9.91
CA ASP A 94 12.53 2.28 11.24
C ASP A 94 12.06 3.74 11.34
N GLU A 95 12.84 4.68 10.81
CA GLU A 95 12.43 6.09 10.70
C GLU A 95 11.19 6.25 9.83
N ALA A 96 11.13 5.58 8.67
CA ALA A 96 9.96 5.65 7.80
C ALA A 96 8.72 5.05 8.46
N ARG A 97 8.85 3.94 9.21
CA ARG A 97 7.74 3.37 10.00
C ARG A 97 7.25 4.33 11.07
N ALA A 98 8.17 4.94 11.83
CA ALA A 98 7.83 5.89 12.87
C ALA A 98 7.10 7.12 12.30
N ALA A 99 7.60 7.66 11.19
CA ALA A 99 6.98 8.80 10.50
C ALA A 99 5.58 8.44 9.98
N LEU A 100 5.42 7.29 9.31
CA LEU A 100 4.11 6.83 8.82
C LEU A 100 3.13 6.60 9.97
N LEU A 101 3.55 5.97 11.07
CA LEU A 101 2.69 5.67 12.21
C LEU A 101 2.22 6.93 12.96
N ALA A 102 3.00 8.01 12.90
CA ALA A 102 2.62 9.30 13.48
C ALA A 102 1.52 10.01 12.68
N LEU A 103 1.26 9.62 11.43
CA LEU A 103 0.23 10.22 10.60
C LEU A 103 -1.18 9.75 11.02
N PRO A 104 -2.16 10.67 11.17
CA PRO A 104 -3.56 10.32 11.37
C PRO A 104 -4.08 9.37 10.29
N GLY A 105 -4.71 8.27 10.70
CA GLY A 105 -5.28 7.27 9.80
C GLY A 105 -4.29 6.20 9.30
N PHE A 106 -3.05 6.19 9.80
CA PHE A 106 -2.07 5.15 9.53
C PHE A 106 -1.99 4.15 10.68
N GLY A 107 -2.58 2.96 10.46
CA GLY A 107 -2.44 1.84 11.38
C GLY A 107 -1.27 0.93 11.02
N PRO A 108 -0.92 -0.04 11.90
CA PRO A 108 0.18 -0.97 11.68
C PRO A 108 0.13 -1.70 10.32
N TRP A 109 -1.07 -2.05 9.85
CA TRP A 109 -1.22 -2.69 8.53
C TRP A 109 -0.78 -1.77 7.37
N THR A 110 -1.15 -0.49 7.40
CA THR A 110 -0.78 0.47 6.34
C THR A 110 0.72 0.77 6.37
N VAL A 111 1.29 0.87 7.57
CA VAL A 111 2.73 1.06 7.75
C VAL A 111 3.51 -0.13 7.18
N GLU A 112 3.13 -1.36 7.56
CA GLU A 112 3.85 -2.57 7.13
C GLU A 112 3.68 -2.88 5.64
N ILE A 113 2.50 -2.60 5.03
CA ILE A 113 2.36 -2.78 3.58
C ILE A 113 3.24 -1.80 2.80
N ILE A 114 3.41 -0.56 3.29
CA ILE A 114 4.31 0.43 2.69
C ILE A 114 5.77 0.00 2.89
N ALA A 115 6.16 -0.43 4.10
CA ALA A 115 7.51 -0.96 4.34
C ALA A 115 7.84 -2.13 3.40
N MET A 116 6.92 -3.08 3.27
CA MET A 116 7.07 -4.25 2.40
C MET A 116 7.16 -3.87 0.91
N ARG A 117 6.23 -3.06 0.41
CA ARG A 117 6.07 -2.85 -1.04
C ARG A 117 6.79 -1.61 -1.56
N ALA A 118 6.79 -0.52 -0.80
CA ALA A 118 7.42 0.75 -1.17
C ALA A 118 8.92 0.76 -0.82
N LEU A 119 9.26 0.40 0.41
CA LEU A 119 10.65 0.44 0.89
C LEU A 119 11.41 -0.86 0.57
N GLY A 120 10.68 -1.95 0.36
CA GLY A 120 11.28 -3.23 0.01
C GLY A 120 11.88 -3.98 1.20
N ASP A 121 11.39 -3.70 2.42
CA ASP A 121 11.82 -4.41 3.62
C ASP A 121 11.46 -5.91 3.50
N PRO A 122 12.47 -6.81 3.48
CA PRO A 122 12.26 -8.25 3.34
C PRO A 122 11.64 -8.90 4.58
N ASP A 123 11.63 -8.19 5.72
CA ASP A 123 11.18 -8.68 7.00
C ASP A 123 9.89 -8.01 7.49
N ALA A 124 9.30 -7.12 6.69
CA ALA A 124 7.98 -6.55 6.93
C ALA A 124 6.90 -7.64 7.04
N PHE A 125 5.95 -7.46 7.95
CA PHE A 125 4.97 -8.50 8.26
C PHE A 125 3.59 -7.95 8.59
N LEU A 126 2.54 -8.57 8.04
CA LEU A 126 1.16 -8.09 8.14
C LEU A 126 0.25 -9.08 8.89
N PRO A 127 0.37 -9.21 10.22
CA PRO A 127 -0.35 -10.23 10.99
C PRO A 127 -1.87 -10.00 11.06
N THR A 128 -2.34 -8.79 10.74
CA THR A 128 -3.77 -8.43 10.72
C THR A 128 -4.39 -8.50 9.33
N ASP A 129 -3.58 -8.75 8.28
CA ASP A 129 -4.08 -8.85 6.91
C ASP A 129 -5.05 -10.01 6.76
N LEU A 130 -6.22 -9.74 6.16
CA LEU A 130 -7.28 -10.73 6.05
C LEU A 130 -6.88 -11.92 5.16
N GLY A 131 -6.18 -11.65 4.07
CA GLY A 131 -5.69 -12.69 3.15
C GLY A 131 -4.65 -13.58 3.84
N VAL A 132 -3.67 -12.96 4.51
CA VAL A 132 -2.65 -13.67 5.29
C VAL A 132 -3.29 -14.55 6.37
N ARG A 133 -4.26 -14.03 7.14
CA ARG A 133 -4.92 -14.79 8.21
C ARG A 133 -5.77 -15.94 7.68
N ARG A 134 -6.47 -15.75 6.56
CA ARG A 134 -7.25 -16.81 5.89
C ARG A 134 -6.33 -17.91 5.36
N ALA A 135 -5.25 -17.54 4.68
CA ALA A 135 -4.23 -18.48 4.20
C ALA A 135 -3.60 -19.27 5.36
N ALA A 136 -3.21 -18.60 6.44
CA ALA A 136 -2.68 -19.25 7.63
C ALA A 136 -3.65 -20.28 8.21
N ALA A 137 -4.94 -19.93 8.34
CA ALA A 137 -5.96 -20.86 8.81
C ALA A 137 -6.13 -22.07 7.88
N GLY A 138 -6.14 -21.85 6.56
CA GLY A 138 -6.23 -22.93 5.56
C GLY A 138 -5.04 -23.90 5.59
N LEU A 139 -3.86 -23.42 5.98
CA LEU A 139 -2.65 -24.22 6.17
C LEU A 139 -2.50 -24.81 7.59
N ALA A 140 -3.53 -24.72 8.42
CA ALA A 140 -3.49 -25.12 9.83
C ALA A 140 -2.38 -24.44 10.66
N LEU A 141 -2.01 -23.20 10.28
CA LEU A 141 -1.14 -22.33 11.06
C LEU A 141 -1.96 -21.48 12.05
N PRO A 142 -1.34 -20.93 13.11
CA PRO A 142 -1.99 -19.95 13.97
C PRO A 142 -2.48 -18.74 13.18
N ALA A 143 -3.74 -18.33 13.37
CA ALA A 143 -4.39 -17.28 12.56
C ALA A 143 -4.84 -16.02 13.36
N THR A 144 -4.57 -15.98 14.67
CA THR A 144 -4.71 -14.75 15.46
C THR A 144 -3.46 -13.87 15.24
N PRO A 145 -3.58 -12.53 15.20
CA PRO A 145 -2.42 -11.67 14.93
C PRO A 145 -1.23 -11.93 15.86
N ALA A 146 -1.49 -12.12 17.16
CA ALA A 146 -0.44 -12.39 18.15
C ALA A 146 0.24 -13.75 17.93
N ALA A 147 -0.53 -14.83 17.76
CA ALA A 147 0.04 -16.15 17.58
C ALA A 147 0.74 -16.30 16.22
N LEU A 148 0.21 -15.67 15.18
CA LEU A 148 0.84 -15.64 13.87
C LEU A 148 2.15 -14.84 13.90
N THR A 149 2.20 -13.74 14.63
CA THR A 149 3.45 -12.97 14.85
C THR A 149 4.51 -13.84 15.55
N ALA A 150 4.13 -14.58 16.59
CA ALA A 150 5.04 -15.51 17.28
C ALA A 150 5.53 -16.62 16.33
N ARG A 151 4.64 -17.20 15.52
CA ARG A 151 5.00 -18.22 14.51
C ARG A 151 5.95 -17.66 13.45
N ALA A 152 5.77 -16.41 13.06
CA ALA A 152 6.55 -15.73 12.03
C ALA A 152 7.97 -15.38 12.46
N ALA A 153 8.29 -15.44 13.76
CA ALA A 153 9.66 -15.21 14.24
C ALA A 153 10.68 -16.16 13.58
N ALA A 154 10.27 -17.40 13.27
CA ALA A 154 11.11 -18.39 12.59
C ALA A 154 11.35 -18.08 11.09
N TRP A 155 10.62 -17.12 10.51
CA TRP A 155 10.78 -16.71 9.10
C TRP A 155 11.69 -15.50 8.94
N ARG A 156 12.19 -14.92 10.04
CA ARG A 156 13.13 -13.79 9.97
C ARG A 156 14.45 -14.22 9.30
N PRO A 157 15.10 -13.34 8.52
CA PRO A 157 14.72 -11.95 8.21
C PRO A 157 13.86 -11.82 6.92
N TRP A 158 13.09 -12.84 6.57
CA TRP A 158 12.40 -12.96 5.27
C TRP A 158 10.87 -13.04 5.40
N ARG A 159 10.28 -12.44 6.45
CA ARG A 159 8.83 -12.51 6.70
C ARG A 159 7.98 -11.96 5.56
N ALA A 160 8.45 -10.98 4.80
CA ALA A 160 7.73 -10.45 3.64
C ALA A 160 7.55 -11.50 2.54
N TYR A 161 8.52 -12.40 2.37
CA TYR A 161 8.40 -13.52 1.43
C TYR A 161 7.35 -14.52 1.90
N ALA A 162 7.33 -14.84 3.20
CA ALA A 162 6.28 -15.69 3.76
C ALA A 162 4.88 -15.09 3.53
N VAL A 163 4.71 -13.77 3.67
CA VAL A 163 3.46 -13.08 3.33
C VAL A 163 3.07 -13.28 1.87
N GLN A 164 4.01 -13.15 0.93
CA GLN A 164 3.75 -13.39 -0.50
C GLN A 164 3.30 -14.83 -0.77
N TYR A 165 3.97 -15.81 -0.16
CA TYR A 165 3.57 -17.22 -0.30
C TYR A 165 2.18 -17.47 0.30
N LEU A 166 1.85 -16.85 1.44
CA LEU A 166 0.52 -16.97 2.03
C LEU A 166 -0.55 -16.38 1.10
N TRP A 167 -0.34 -15.18 0.54
CA TRP A 167 -1.27 -14.61 -0.44
C TRP A 167 -1.41 -15.48 -1.71
N ALA A 168 -0.34 -16.15 -2.14
CA ALA A 168 -0.35 -17.02 -3.32
C ALA A 168 -1.19 -18.30 -3.13
N THR A 169 -1.57 -18.66 -1.90
CA THR A 169 -2.47 -19.80 -1.64
C THR A 169 -3.94 -19.49 -1.90
N ASP A 170 -4.32 -18.22 -1.98
CA ASP A 170 -5.70 -17.80 -2.27
C ASP A 170 -5.95 -17.82 -3.80
N SER A 171 -7.21 -18.04 -4.22
CA SER A 171 -7.62 -18.00 -5.63
C SER A 171 -7.82 -16.56 -6.14
N HIS A 172 -7.09 -15.60 -5.59
CA HIS A 172 -7.22 -14.20 -5.97
C HIS A 172 -6.70 -14.02 -7.41
N PRO A 173 -7.39 -13.25 -8.28
CA PRO A 173 -7.00 -13.09 -9.69
C PRO A 173 -5.54 -12.65 -9.91
N VAL A 174 -4.96 -11.93 -8.95
CA VAL A 174 -3.54 -11.50 -8.98
C VAL A 174 -2.54 -12.66 -9.01
N ASN A 175 -2.95 -13.85 -8.56
CA ASN A 175 -2.10 -15.04 -8.51
C ASN A 175 -2.16 -15.84 -9.83
N HIS A 176 -2.97 -15.42 -10.79
CA HIS A 176 -3.10 -16.04 -12.09
C HIS A 176 -2.51 -15.13 -13.15
N LEU A 177 -1.62 -15.68 -13.99
CA LEU A 177 -1.17 -14.97 -15.18
C LEU A 177 -2.37 -14.78 -16.12
N PRO A 178 -2.52 -13.58 -16.74
CA PRO A 178 -3.48 -13.40 -17.82
C PRO A 178 -3.23 -14.45 -18.91
N ALA A 179 -4.32 -15.01 -19.45
CA ALA A 179 -4.27 -15.92 -20.59
C ALA A 179 -3.75 -15.22 -21.86
#